data_AF-A0A357YMI1-F1
#
_entry.id   AF-A0A357YMI1-F1
#
_cell.length_a   1.000
_cell.length_b   1.000
_cell.length_c   1.000
_cell.angle_alpha   90.00
_cell.angle_beta   90.00
_cell.angle_gamma   90.00
#
_symmetry.space_group_name_H-M   'P 1'
#
loop_
_entity.id
_entity.type
_entity.pdbx_description
1 polymer ?
#
loop_
_entity_poly.entity_id
_entity_poly.type
_entity_poly.pdbx_seq_one_letter_code
_entity_poly.pdbx_strand_id
1 'polypeptide(L)'
;MNISTPDHIILFTKFKKGDDDAYSFFYQYYLNDLYAYGISLGAEKEVVKDTVQDIFLKLYFDEKNFSSIDHLKYFLLRSLKNRLYNIYKSKAVSTTTSISEEVLGFSITTTVLNRIIDEEDRTMIKQQIDDLLSKLTARQKEAIYLRFMQELEYEEIAEIMEMTTHAARKLISRSLKRLRDDEQLLLICLLMQIFN
;
A
#
# COMPACT_ATOMS: atom_id res chain seq x y z
N MET A 1 2.68 1.45 -13.58
CA MET A 1 1.84 1.89 -14.71
C MET A 1 1.63 3.40 -14.60
N ASN A 2 2.06 4.16 -15.62
CA ASN A 2 2.15 5.61 -15.59
C ASN A 2 0.78 6.31 -15.46
N ILE A 3 0.79 7.35 -14.64
CA ILE A 3 -0.32 8.16 -14.16
C ILE A 3 -1.03 8.86 -15.34
N SER A 4 -2.35 8.63 -15.48
CA SER A 4 -3.25 9.29 -16.45
C SER A 4 -2.97 9.06 -17.94
N THR A 5 -3.40 7.91 -18.47
CA THR A 5 -3.86 7.90 -19.86
C THR A 5 -5.07 8.83 -19.98
N PRO A 6 -5.29 9.50 -21.13
CA PRO A 6 -6.49 10.32 -21.35
C PRO A 6 -7.79 9.57 -21.02
N ASP A 7 -7.80 8.26 -21.25
CA ASP A 7 -8.92 7.37 -20.93
C ASP A 7 -9.21 7.30 -19.42
N HIS A 8 -8.18 7.26 -18.56
CA HIS A 8 -8.36 7.23 -17.11
C HIS A 8 -8.96 8.54 -16.58
N ILE A 9 -8.61 9.69 -17.15
CA ILE A 9 -9.18 10.99 -16.75
C ILE A 9 -10.67 11.05 -17.11
N ILE A 10 -11.04 10.54 -18.30
CA ILE A 10 -12.43 10.45 -18.75
C ILE A 10 -13.22 9.51 -17.83
N LEU A 11 -12.68 8.31 -17.56
CA LEU A 11 -13.27 7.35 -16.62
C LEU A 11 -13.41 7.95 -15.22
N PHE A 12 -12.41 8.70 -14.73
CA PHE A 12 -12.50 9.35 -13.42
C PHE A 12 -13.60 10.40 -13.36
N THR A 13 -13.81 11.14 -14.45
CA THR A 13 -14.91 12.11 -14.54
C THR A 13 -16.27 11.41 -14.52
N LYS A 14 -16.41 10.27 -15.21
CA LYS A 14 -17.61 9.42 -15.19
C LYS A 14 -17.84 8.80 -13.81
N PHE A 15 -16.79 8.28 -13.19
CA PHE A 15 -16.79 7.72 -11.85
C PHE A 15 -17.38 8.70 -10.83
N LYS A 16 -16.93 9.96 -10.85
CA LYS A 16 -17.46 11.00 -9.96
C LYS A 16 -18.95 11.29 -10.18
N LYS A 17 -19.48 11.01 -11.36
CA LYS A 17 -20.91 11.17 -11.72
C LYS A 17 -21.75 9.93 -11.40
N GLY A 18 -21.16 8.85 -10.87
CA GLY A 18 -21.87 7.62 -10.52
C GLY A 18 -22.08 6.65 -11.69
N ASP A 19 -21.23 6.72 -12.72
CA ASP A 19 -21.24 5.75 -13.82
C ASP A 19 -20.76 4.37 -13.36
N ASP A 20 -21.56 3.33 -13.58
CA ASP A 20 -21.32 1.96 -13.09
C ASP A 20 -20.10 1.29 -13.74
N ASP A 21 -19.86 1.55 -15.02
CA ASP A 21 -18.71 1.00 -15.75
C ASP A 21 -17.41 1.61 -15.24
N ALA A 22 -17.38 2.93 -15.05
CA ALA A 22 -16.25 3.64 -14.47
C ALA A 22 -16.00 3.22 -13.01
N TYR A 23 -17.04 2.99 -12.23
CA TYR A 23 -16.92 2.44 -10.89
C TYR A 23 -16.31 1.03 -10.90
N SER A 24 -16.80 0.15 -11.76
CA SER A 24 -16.28 -1.21 -11.93
C SER A 24 -14.81 -1.20 -12.34
N PHE A 25 -14.43 -0.28 -13.23
CA PHE A 25 -13.04 -0.07 -13.61
C PHE A 25 -12.16 0.30 -12.41
N PHE A 26 -12.52 1.33 -11.63
CA PHE A 26 -11.69 1.74 -10.48
C PHE A 26 -11.67 0.71 -9.35
N TYR A 27 -12.76 -0.06 -9.17
CA TYR A 27 -12.77 -1.21 -8.28
C TYR A 27 -11.69 -2.20 -8.66
N GLN A 28 -11.70 -2.67 -9.92
CA GLN A 28 -10.71 -3.65 -10.40
C GLN A 28 -9.29 -3.07 -10.42
N TYR A 29 -9.15 -1.79 -10.77
CA TYR A 29 -7.88 -1.07 -10.84
C TYR A 29 -7.17 -1.05 -9.49
N TYR A 30 -7.89 -0.77 -8.39
CA TYR A 30 -7.29 -0.68 -7.06
C TYR A 30 -7.37 -1.97 -6.23
N LEU A 31 -8.10 -2.98 -6.68
CA LEU A 31 -8.31 -4.21 -5.92
C LEU A 31 -6.98 -4.88 -5.52
N ASN A 32 -6.05 -4.98 -6.47
CA ASN A 32 -4.75 -5.63 -6.22
C ASN A 32 -3.90 -4.83 -5.23
N ASP A 33 -3.83 -3.51 -5.38
CA ASP A 33 -3.05 -2.63 -4.49
C ASP A 33 -3.59 -2.67 -3.06
N LEU A 34 -4.91 -2.60 -2.90
CA LEU A 34 -5.57 -2.67 -1.60
C LEU A 34 -5.43 -4.03 -0.96
N TYR A 35 -5.60 -5.10 -1.74
CA TYR A 35 -5.41 -6.45 -1.23
C TYR A 35 -3.96 -6.67 -0.79
N ALA A 36 -2.99 -6.31 -1.61
CA ALA A 36 -1.57 -6.42 -1.28
C ALA A 36 -1.21 -5.62 -0.02
N TYR A 37 -1.72 -4.39 0.10
CA TYR A 37 -1.47 -3.57 1.29
C TYR A 37 -2.11 -4.15 2.55
N GLY A 38 -3.37 -4.61 2.47
CA GLY A 38 -4.06 -5.24 3.59
C GLY A 38 -3.37 -6.52 4.09
N ILE A 39 -2.92 -7.38 3.18
CA ILE A 39 -2.12 -8.57 3.53
C ILE A 39 -0.77 -8.16 4.11
N SER A 40 -0.13 -7.13 3.54
CA SER A 40 1.17 -6.66 4.04
C SER A 40 1.08 -6.06 5.44
N LEU A 41 -0.08 -5.50 5.81
CA LEU A 41 -0.37 -5.09 7.19
C LEU A 41 -0.52 -6.29 8.14
N GLY A 42 -0.65 -7.52 7.65
CA GLY A 42 -0.81 -8.73 8.47
C GLY A 42 -2.27 -9.14 8.70
N ALA A 43 -3.21 -8.58 7.93
CA ALA A 43 -4.61 -8.97 8.02
C ALA A 43 -4.89 -10.30 7.28
N GLU A 44 -5.93 -10.99 7.73
CA GLU A 44 -6.41 -12.23 7.10
C GLU A 44 -7.05 -11.94 5.75
N LYS A 45 -6.88 -12.86 4.79
CA LYS A 45 -7.35 -12.69 3.40
C LYS A 45 -8.83 -12.32 3.29
N GLU A 46 -9.69 -13.01 4.02
CA GLU A 46 -11.13 -12.75 3.98
C GLU A 46 -11.47 -11.41 4.61
N VAL A 47 -10.82 -11.05 5.73
CA VAL A 47 -10.99 -9.73 6.36
C VAL A 47 -10.58 -8.59 5.41
N VAL A 48 -9.50 -8.76 4.65
CA VAL A 48 -9.07 -7.77 3.66
C VAL A 48 -10.10 -7.63 2.54
N LYS A 49 -10.59 -8.74 1.97
CA LYS A 49 -11.60 -8.72 0.90
C LYS A 49 -12.89 -8.04 1.36
N ASP A 50 -13.40 -8.42 2.53
CA ASP A 50 -14.62 -7.83 3.11
C ASP A 50 -14.43 -6.33 3.34
N THR A 51 -13.28 -5.93 3.89
CA THR A 51 -12.98 -4.51 4.15
C THR A 51 -12.89 -3.71 2.85
N VAL A 52 -12.26 -4.26 1.79
CA VAL A 52 -12.20 -3.61 0.48
C VAL A 52 -13.61 -3.48 -0.11
N GLN A 53 -14.43 -4.53 -0.04
CA GLN A 53 -15.81 -4.49 -0.50
C GLN A 53 -16.62 -3.42 0.24
N ASP A 54 -16.51 -3.33 1.56
CA ASP A 54 -17.19 -2.32 2.38
C ASP A 54 -16.78 -0.90 2.03
N ILE A 55 -15.48 -0.66 1.78
CA ILE A 55 -14.97 0.65 1.37
C ILE A 55 -15.61 1.06 0.04
N PHE A 56 -15.61 0.15 -0.92
CA PHE A 56 -16.16 0.41 -2.25
C PHE A 56 -17.68 0.56 -2.22
N LEU A 57 -18.41 -0.28 -1.48
CA LEU A 57 -19.85 -0.12 -1.28
C LEU A 57 -20.18 1.25 -0.69
N LYS A 58 -19.44 1.70 0.33
CA LYS A 58 -19.61 3.04 0.88
C LYS A 58 -19.32 4.12 -0.17
N LEU A 59 -18.22 3.97 -0.90
CA LEU A 59 -17.83 4.88 -1.98
C LEU A 59 -18.86 4.96 -3.12
N TYR A 60 -19.60 3.88 -3.36
CA TYR A 60 -20.67 3.84 -4.36
C TYR A 60 -21.80 4.81 -4.00
N PHE A 61 -22.25 4.80 -2.73
CA PHE A 61 -23.35 5.62 -2.24
C PHE A 61 -22.94 7.05 -1.84
N ASP A 62 -21.69 7.24 -1.40
CA ASP A 62 -21.20 8.54 -0.98
C ASP A 62 -20.91 9.47 -2.18
N GLU A 63 -20.98 10.78 -1.91
CA GLU A 63 -20.56 11.81 -2.87
C GLU A 63 -19.03 11.73 -3.10
N LYS A 64 -18.64 11.68 -4.37
CA LYS A 64 -17.26 11.42 -4.79
C LYS A 64 -16.47 12.72 -4.94
N ASN A 65 -16.09 13.31 -3.81
CA ASN A 65 -15.36 14.58 -3.73
C ASN A 65 -13.82 14.39 -3.82
N PHE A 66 -13.36 13.80 -4.92
CA PHE A 66 -11.93 13.60 -5.18
C PHE A 66 -11.39 14.60 -6.21
N SER A 67 -10.27 15.23 -5.86
CA SER A 67 -9.57 16.20 -6.72
C SER A 67 -8.79 15.53 -7.85
N SER A 68 -8.31 14.30 -7.65
CA SER A 68 -7.54 13.53 -8.63
C SER A 68 -7.66 12.02 -8.39
N ILE A 69 -7.16 11.24 -9.36
CA ILE A 69 -7.03 9.78 -9.24
C ILE A 69 -6.10 9.41 -8.08
N ASP A 70 -5.01 10.17 -7.88
CA ASP A 70 -4.07 9.94 -6.78
C ASP A 70 -4.72 10.21 -5.41
N HIS A 71 -5.54 11.26 -5.29
CA HIS A 71 -6.32 11.51 -4.08
C HIS A 71 -7.29 10.34 -3.80
N LEU A 72 -7.90 9.74 -4.83
CA LEU A 72 -8.71 8.53 -4.66
C LEU A 72 -7.86 7.35 -4.14
N LYS A 73 -6.67 7.10 -4.71
CA LYS A 73 -5.76 6.04 -4.23
C LYS A 73 -5.39 6.26 -2.76
N TYR A 74 -4.94 7.47 -2.42
CA TYR A 74 -4.61 7.88 -1.06
C TYR A 74 -5.77 7.61 -0.09
N PHE A 75 -6.98 8.06 -0.44
CA PHE A 75 -8.18 7.84 0.36
C PHE A 75 -8.47 6.35 0.60
N LEU A 76 -8.36 5.52 -0.44
CA LEU A 76 -8.64 4.08 -0.36
C LEU A 76 -7.63 3.38 0.56
N LEU A 77 -6.32 3.64 0.40
CA LEU A 77 -5.27 3.05 1.23
C LEU A 77 -5.43 3.45 2.70
N ARG A 78 -5.68 4.73 2.96
CA ARG A 78 -5.94 5.23 4.32
C ARG A 78 -7.18 4.61 4.94
N SER A 79 -8.28 4.54 4.19
CA SER A 79 -9.53 3.94 4.63
C SER A 79 -9.36 2.46 4.98
N LEU A 80 -8.61 1.72 4.18
CA LEU A 80 -8.29 0.31 4.44
C LEU A 80 -7.51 0.14 5.73
N LYS A 81 -6.39 0.86 5.90
CA LYS A 81 -5.57 0.78 7.11
C LYS A 81 -6.40 1.09 8.36
N ASN A 82 -7.16 2.18 8.34
CA ASN A 82 -7.97 2.60 9.48
C ASN A 82 -9.02 1.55 9.86
N ARG A 83 -9.71 0.97 8.87
CA ARG A 83 -10.72 -0.08 9.10
C ARG A 83 -10.10 -1.35 9.65
N LEU A 84 -9.01 -1.83 9.05
CA LEU A 84 -8.30 -3.01 9.54
C LEU A 84 -7.80 -2.78 10.98
N TYR A 85 -7.18 -1.63 11.26
CA TYR A 85 -6.73 -1.29 12.59
C TYR A 85 -7.88 -1.29 13.61
N ASN A 86 -9.05 -0.71 13.27
CA ASN A 86 -10.23 -0.74 14.14
C ASN A 86 -10.76 -2.16 14.38
N ILE A 87 -10.80 -3.01 13.35
CA ILE A 87 -11.21 -4.42 13.46
C ILE A 87 -10.28 -5.17 14.42
N TYR A 88 -8.96 -5.05 14.24
CA TYR A 88 -7.99 -5.78 15.06
C TYR A 88 -7.84 -5.20 16.47
N LYS A 89 -7.96 -3.88 16.63
CA LYS A 89 -8.01 -3.22 17.94
C LYS A 89 -9.22 -3.70 18.75
N SER A 90 -10.41 -3.76 18.13
CA SER A 90 -11.62 -4.24 18.82
C SER A 90 -11.52 -5.73 19.22
N LYS A 91 -10.95 -6.59 18.36
CA LYS A 91 -10.62 -7.99 18.70
C LYS A 91 -9.63 -8.09 19.87
N ALA A 92 -8.58 -7.26 19.90
CA ALA A 92 -7.58 -7.26 20.97
C ALA A 92 -8.15 -6.80 22.33
N VAL A 93 -9.00 -5.77 22.34
CA VAL A 93 -9.69 -5.29 23.55
C VAL A 93 -10.59 -6.39 24.15
N SER A 94 -11.23 -7.20 23.31
CA SER A 94 -12.02 -8.36 23.75
C SER A 94 -11.19 -9.48 24.42
N THR A 95 -9.85 -9.43 24.33
CA THR A 95 -8.95 -10.52 24.75
C THR A 95 -8.00 -10.12 25.90
N THR A 96 -8.31 -9.07 26.68
CA THR A 96 -7.56 -8.65 27.89
C THR A 96 -6.02 -8.62 27.75
N THR A 97 -5.51 -8.23 26.57
CA THR A 97 -4.06 -8.11 26.35
C THR A 97 -3.75 -6.66 25.97
N SER A 98 -2.80 -6.05 26.68
CA SER A 98 -2.35 -4.67 26.49
C SER A 98 -1.94 -4.42 25.04
N ILE A 99 -2.59 -3.45 24.40
CA ILE A 99 -2.38 -3.10 22.99
C ILE A 99 -1.10 -2.26 22.89
N SER A 100 0.01 -2.87 22.49
CA SER A 100 1.11 -2.13 21.85
C SER A 100 0.72 -1.80 20.40
N GLU A 101 1.35 -0.80 19.79
CA GLU A 101 1.25 -0.44 18.36
C GLU A 101 1.66 -1.59 17.39
N GLU A 102 1.83 -2.80 17.90
CA GLU A 102 2.40 -4.00 17.28
C GLU A 102 1.35 -5.05 16.92
N VAL A 103 0.06 -4.70 16.91
CA VAL A 103 -1.03 -5.65 16.56
C VAL A 103 -0.89 -6.18 15.12
N LEU A 104 -0.22 -5.42 14.25
CA LEU A 104 -0.07 -5.69 12.83
C LEU A 104 1.41 -5.49 12.43
N GLY A 105 2.12 -6.60 12.25
CA GLY A 105 3.52 -6.61 11.81
C GLY A 105 3.62 -6.42 10.31
N PHE A 106 3.89 -5.19 9.85
CA PHE A 106 4.00 -4.93 8.41
C PHE A 106 5.13 -5.76 7.78
N SER A 107 4.76 -6.59 6.82
CA SER A 107 5.66 -7.44 6.04
C SER A 107 5.34 -7.30 4.56
N ILE A 108 6.36 -7.05 3.74
CA ILE A 108 6.17 -7.06 2.29
C ILE A 108 6.27 -8.53 1.89
N THR A 109 5.17 -9.11 1.41
CA THR A 109 5.22 -10.41 0.75
C THR A 109 5.61 -10.17 -0.69
N THR A 110 6.84 -10.55 -1.06
CA THR A 110 7.33 -10.52 -2.44
C THR A 110 6.66 -11.64 -3.23
N THR A 111 5.36 -11.50 -3.51
CA THR A 111 4.56 -12.37 -4.39
C THR A 111 4.55 -11.88 -5.84
N VAL A 112 5.01 -10.64 -6.09
CA VAL A 112 4.88 -9.96 -7.38
C VAL A 112 6.22 -9.93 -8.12
N LEU A 113 6.87 -11.07 -8.29
CA LEU A 113 7.94 -11.19 -9.27
C LEU A 113 7.47 -12.12 -10.39
N ASN A 114 6.39 -11.76 -11.10
CA ASN A 114 5.77 -12.61 -12.13
C ASN A 114 5.94 -12.11 -13.56
N ARG A 115 6.78 -11.10 -13.83
CA ARG A 115 7.04 -10.66 -15.21
C ARG A 115 8.52 -10.75 -15.58
N ILE A 116 8.78 -11.49 -16.66
CA ILE A 116 9.95 -11.40 -17.58
C ILE A 116 11.35 -11.81 -17.04
N ILE A 117 11.45 -12.67 -16.04
CA ILE A 117 12.74 -13.17 -15.52
C ILE A 117 12.70 -14.71 -15.41
N ASP A 118 13.80 -15.40 -15.69
CA ASP A 118 13.91 -16.86 -15.52
C ASP A 118 13.70 -17.25 -14.04
N GLU A 119 13.15 -18.44 -13.75
CA GLU A 119 12.75 -18.82 -12.38
C GLU A 119 13.91 -18.77 -11.36
N GLU A 120 15.13 -19.06 -11.82
CA GLU A 120 16.36 -19.01 -11.00
C GLU A 120 16.73 -17.57 -10.63
N ASP A 121 16.78 -16.68 -11.62
CA ASP A 121 17.03 -15.24 -11.43
C ASP A 121 15.96 -14.60 -10.53
N ARG A 122 14.70 -15.03 -10.65
CA ARG A 122 13.62 -14.57 -9.77
C ARG A 122 13.87 -14.93 -8.31
N THR A 123 14.31 -16.16 -8.08
CA THR A 123 14.56 -16.66 -6.72
C THR A 123 15.72 -15.91 -6.09
N MET A 124 16.80 -15.67 -6.85
CA MET A 124 17.92 -14.85 -6.39
C MET A 124 17.53 -13.42 -6.09
N ILE A 125 16.81 -12.74 -7.00
CA ILE A 125 16.37 -11.35 -6.80
C ILE A 125 15.44 -11.25 -5.59
N LYS A 126 14.51 -12.20 -5.44
CA LYS A 126 13.60 -12.25 -4.29
C LYS A 126 14.36 -12.42 -2.98
N GLN A 127 15.33 -13.34 -2.91
CA GLN A 127 16.15 -13.54 -1.72
C GLN A 127 16.93 -12.27 -1.37
N GLN A 128 17.54 -11.61 -2.35
CA GLN A 128 18.22 -10.34 -2.12
C GLN A 128 17.26 -9.28 -1.55
N ILE A 129 16.05 -9.16 -2.12
CA ILE A 129 15.03 -8.22 -1.64
C ILE A 129 14.61 -8.55 -0.21
N ASP A 130 14.33 -9.82 0.08
CA ASP A 130 13.90 -10.27 1.41
C ASP A 130 15.00 -10.01 2.45
N ASP A 131 16.27 -10.25 2.11
CA ASP A 131 17.42 -9.93 2.96
C ASP A 131 17.56 -8.43 3.23
N LEU A 132 17.30 -7.58 2.23
CA LEU A 132 17.34 -6.12 2.43
C LEU A 132 16.24 -5.65 3.34
N LEU A 133 15.02 -6.13 3.08
CA LEU A 133 13.86 -5.78 3.87
C LEU A 133 14.02 -6.30 5.30
N SER A 134 14.70 -7.43 5.54
CA SER A 134 14.97 -7.94 6.89
C SER A 134 15.68 -6.94 7.81
N LYS A 135 16.48 -6.01 7.24
CA LYS A 135 17.20 -4.96 7.99
C LYS A 135 16.31 -3.81 8.45
N LEU A 136 15.08 -3.73 7.94
CA LEU A 136 14.13 -2.67 8.24
C LEU A 136 13.12 -3.11 9.30
N THR A 137 12.77 -2.19 10.20
CA THR A 137 11.62 -2.41 11.09
C THR A 137 10.31 -2.43 10.28
N ALA A 138 9.23 -3.01 10.81
CA ALA A 138 7.92 -3.02 10.16
C ALA A 138 7.49 -1.60 9.70
N ARG A 139 7.66 -0.60 10.56
CA ARG A 139 7.33 0.80 10.24
C ARG A 139 8.21 1.37 9.13
N GLN A 140 9.49 0.99 9.08
CA GLN A 140 10.38 1.39 7.98
C GLN A 140 9.99 0.74 6.65
N LYS A 141 9.62 -0.55 6.66
CA LYS A 141 9.12 -1.27 5.49
C LYS A 141 7.84 -0.63 4.96
N GLU A 142 6.88 -0.31 5.83
CA GLU A 142 5.62 0.34 5.44
C GLU A 142 5.88 1.69 4.78
N ALA A 143 6.75 2.52 5.36
CA ALA A 143 7.08 3.82 4.79
C ALA A 143 7.74 3.71 3.40
N ILE A 144 8.60 2.70 3.19
CA ILE A 144 9.20 2.42 1.87
C ILE A 144 8.15 1.91 0.87
N TYR A 145 7.26 1.00 1.30
CA TYR A 145 6.16 0.50 0.47
C TYR A 145 5.27 1.65 0.00
N LEU A 146 4.79 2.49 0.92
CA LEU A 146 3.90 3.60 0.59
C LEU A 146 4.59 4.63 -0.33
N ARG A 147 5.90 4.90 -0.12
CA ARG A 147 6.62 5.88 -0.94
C ARG A 147 6.96 5.37 -2.33
N PHE A 148 7.46 4.15 -2.45
CA PHE A 148 8.09 3.66 -3.69
C PHE A 148 7.23 2.67 -4.47
N MET A 149 6.26 2.00 -3.82
CA MET A 149 5.35 1.07 -4.50
C MET A 149 3.97 1.69 -4.71
N GLN A 150 3.50 2.51 -3.78
CA GLN A 150 2.22 3.21 -3.91
C GLN A 150 2.37 4.65 -4.40
N GLU A 151 3.62 5.14 -4.54
CA GLU A 151 3.98 6.45 -5.06
C GLU A 151 3.36 7.63 -4.30
N LEU A 152 3.05 7.45 -3.00
CA LEU A 152 2.42 8.48 -2.19
C LEU A 152 3.37 9.59 -1.78
N GLU A 153 2.83 10.80 -1.61
CA GLU A 153 3.57 11.95 -1.10
C GLU A 153 3.84 11.87 0.40
N TYR A 154 4.89 12.56 0.86
CA TYR A 154 5.29 12.50 2.27
C TYR A 154 4.18 12.92 3.23
N GLU A 155 3.35 13.87 2.82
CA GLU A 155 2.17 14.35 3.53
C GLU A 155 1.12 13.24 3.68
N GLU A 156 0.82 12.53 2.60
CA GLU A 156 -0.12 11.40 2.58
C GLU A 156 0.37 10.23 3.43
N ILE A 157 1.67 9.91 3.32
CA ILE A 157 2.31 8.88 4.15
C ILE A 157 2.22 9.26 5.63
N ALA A 158 2.44 10.53 5.96
CA ALA A 158 2.34 11.01 7.33
C ALA A 158 0.92 10.84 7.90
N GLU A 159 -0.11 11.13 7.11
CA GLU A 159 -1.50 10.90 7.50
C GLU A 159 -1.86 9.41 7.65
N ILE A 160 -1.40 8.54 6.73
CA ILE A 160 -1.61 7.08 6.83
C ILE A 160 -0.88 6.50 8.04
N MET A 161 0.31 7.00 8.36
CA MET A 161 1.14 6.46 9.43
C MET A 161 0.99 7.21 10.76
N GLU A 162 -0.03 8.07 10.87
CA GLU A 162 -0.36 8.88 12.05
C GLU A 162 0.88 9.58 12.66
N MET A 163 1.64 10.27 11.81
CA MET A 163 2.84 11.00 12.22
C MET A 163 2.96 12.36 11.52
N THR A 164 3.99 13.14 11.86
CA THR A 164 4.25 14.41 11.16
C THR A 164 4.96 14.18 9.83
N THR A 165 4.74 15.06 8.84
CA THR A 165 5.44 15.02 7.55
C THR A 165 6.96 15.02 7.70
N HIS A 166 7.48 15.78 8.67
CA HIS A 166 8.91 15.77 9.00
C HIS A 166 9.37 14.39 9.52
N ALA A 167 8.57 13.74 10.38
CA ALA A 167 8.88 12.38 10.85
C ALA A 167 8.84 11.36 9.71
N ALA A 168 7.88 11.45 8.79
CA ALA A 168 7.78 10.58 7.61
C ALA A 168 9.02 10.71 6.72
N ARG A 169 9.43 11.93 6.37
CA ARG A 169 10.68 12.20 5.62
C ARG A 169 11.90 11.61 6.30
N LYS A 170 12.03 11.81 7.61
CA LYS A 170 13.15 11.29 8.40
C LYS A 170 13.15 9.77 8.46
N LEU A 171 11.97 9.15 8.58
CA LEU A 171 11.80 7.70 8.61
C LEU A 171 12.26 7.10 7.27
N ILE A 172 11.77 7.63 6.16
CA ILE A 172 12.14 7.17 4.80
C ILE A 172 13.64 7.38 4.56
N SER A 173 14.19 8.55 4.88
CA SER A 173 15.62 8.82 4.74
C SER A 173 16.48 7.84 5.56
N ARG A 174 16.07 7.53 6.78
CA ARG A 174 16.75 6.52 7.63
C ARG A 174 16.61 5.11 7.08
N SER A 175 15.44 4.75 6.55
CA SER A 175 15.22 3.46 5.89
C SER A 175 16.16 3.30 4.70
N LEU A 176 16.22 4.30 3.81
CA LEU A 176 17.13 4.31 2.66
C LEU A 176 18.59 4.23 3.11
N LYS A 177 18.99 4.95 4.17
CA LYS A 177 20.36 4.86 4.70
C LYS A 177 20.70 3.46 5.21
N ARG A 178 19.76 2.76 5.85
CA ARG A 178 19.94 1.36 6.29
C ARG A 178 20.04 0.38 5.11
N LEU A 179 19.45 0.72 3.98
CA LEU A 179 19.56 -0.04 2.74
C LEU A 179 20.82 0.31 1.92
N ARG A 180 21.62 1.30 2.33
CA ARG A 180 22.69 1.88 1.49
C ARG A 180 24.10 1.33 1.76
N ASP A 181 24.23 0.14 2.33
CA ASP A 181 25.54 -0.51 2.39
C ASP A 181 25.88 -1.11 1.01
N ASP A 182 26.99 -0.59 0.46
CA ASP A 182 27.64 -0.53 -0.86
C ASP A 182 27.22 -1.30 -2.15
N GLU A 183 26.20 -2.15 -2.21
CA GLU A 183 25.85 -2.84 -3.49
C GLU A 183 24.35 -2.86 -3.84
N GLN A 184 23.51 -2.15 -3.09
CA GLN A 184 22.05 -2.34 -3.12
C GLN A 184 21.25 -1.23 -3.82
N LEU A 185 21.91 -0.21 -4.37
CA LEU A 185 21.28 0.84 -5.19
C LEU A 185 20.61 0.26 -6.44
N LEU A 186 21.25 -0.73 -7.07
CA LEU A 186 20.70 -1.49 -8.18
C LEU A 186 19.43 -2.26 -7.77
N LEU A 187 19.38 -2.76 -6.53
CA LEU A 187 18.21 -3.47 -6.01
C LEU A 187 17.04 -2.53 -5.66
N ILE A 188 17.32 -1.30 -5.20
CA ILE A 188 16.28 -0.27 -5.04
C ILE A 188 15.68 0.10 -6.40
N CYS A 189 16.52 0.21 -7.45
CA CYS A 189 16.05 0.38 -8.82
C CYS A 189 15.25 -0.83 -9.32
N LEU A 190 15.66 -2.05 -9.00
CA LEU A 190 14.91 -3.27 -9.33
C LEU A 190 13.57 -3.33 -8.58
N LEU A 191 13.51 -2.96 -7.30
CA LEU A 191 12.26 -2.81 -6.55
C LEU A 191 11.32 -1.83 -7.29
N MET A 192 11.83 -0.68 -7.73
CA MET A 192 11.03 0.28 -8.51
C MET A 192 10.59 -0.26 -9.88
N GLN A 193 11.34 -1.17 -10.51
CA GLN A 193 10.98 -1.77 -11.80
C GLN A 193 10.04 -2.97 -11.68
N ILE A 194 10.10 -3.73 -10.58
CA ILE A 194 9.28 -4.92 -10.34
C ILE A 194 7.83 -4.54 -9.97
N PHE A 195 7.67 -3.40 -9.29
CA PHE A 195 6.36 -2.95 -8.79
C PHE A 195 5.67 -1.89 -9.67
N ASN A 196 6.22 -1.59 -10.87
CA ASN A 196 5.67 -0.64 -11.84
C ASN A 196 5.14 -1.34 -13.10
#